data_AF-A0A926BL41-F1
#
_entry.id   AF-A0A926BL41-F1
#
_cell.length_a   1.000
_cell.length_b   1.000
_cell.length_c   1.000
_cell.angle_alpha   90.00
_cell.angle_beta   90.00
_cell.angle_gamma   90.00
#
_symmetry.space_group_name_H-M   'P 1'
#
loop_
_entity.id
_entity.type
_entity.pdbx_description
1 polymer ?
#
loop_
_entity_poly.entity_id
_entity_poly.type
_entity_poly.pdbx_seq_one_letter_code
_entity_poly.pdbx_strand_id
1 'polypeptide(L)'
;MRLFILLALILGAFTPLSGCDDDTTETVGKRIASPDGRVEVVRVDRESGATVSDSVFVYVVPTGTKMSDFGTPSIRVHNYRDIQMKWKSNRNLDVIYAEAEVLEFNKTWSSPFVDSNRYEVTITLQKKP
;
A
#
# COMPACT_ATOMS: atom_id res chain seq x y z
N MET A 1 -31.26 -62.71 -12.79
CA MET A 1 -30.25 -63.01 -11.75
C MET A 1 -28.88 -62.83 -12.37
N ARG A 2 -28.15 -61.80 -11.90
CA ARG A 2 -26.69 -61.58 -12.06
C ARG A 2 -26.15 -61.38 -13.49
N LEU A 3 -26.07 -60.12 -13.91
CA LEU A 3 -24.86 -59.65 -14.58
C LEU A 3 -24.62 -58.19 -14.19
N PHE A 4 -23.69 -58.02 -13.26
CA PHE A 4 -23.38 -56.80 -12.54
C PHE A 4 -22.44 -55.90 -13.37
N ILE A 5 -22.85 -54.65 -13.55
CA ILE A 5 -22.09 -53.41 -13.23
C ILE A 5 -20.60 -53.44 -13.62
N LEU A 6 -20.28 -52.99 -14.84
CA LEU A 6 -18.92 -52.60 -15.24
C LEU A 6 -19.01 -51.40 -16.19
N LEU A 7 -19.31 -50.22 -15.65
CA LEU A 7 -19.07 -48.94 -16.35
C LEU A 7 -19.00 -47.78 -15.35
N ALA A 8 -18.08 -47.87 -14.38
CA ALA A 8 -17.82 -46.81 -13.41
C ALA A 8 -16.32 -46.54 -13.38
N LEU A 9 -15.79 -45.74 -14.31
CA LEU A 9 -14.38 -45.32 -14.26
C LEU A 9 -13.98 -44.17 -15.21
N ILE A 10 -14.77 -43.10 -15.33
CA ILE A 10 -14.26 -41.81 -15.89
C ILE A 10 -14.93 -40.61 -15.20
N LEU A 11 -14.82 -40.51 -13.88
CA LEU A 11 -15.05 -39.25 -13.15
C LEU A 11 -14.05 -39.22 -11.99
N GLY A 12 -12.83 -38.80 -12.29
CA GLY A 12 -11.73 -38.80 -11.32
C GLY A 12 -10.81 -37.61 -11.52
N ALA A 13 -11.09 -36.56 -10.75
CA ALA A 13 -10.16 -35.54 -10.29
C ALA A 13 -9.51 -34.63 -11.34
N PHE A 14 -10.23 -33.60 -11.77
CA PHE A 14 -9.61 -32.30 -12.04
C PHE A 14 -9.72 -31.46 -10.76
N THR A 15 -8.81 -31.70 -9.81
CA THR A 15 -8.65 -30.82 -8.65
C THR A 15 -7.98 -29.53 -9.13
N PRO A 16 -8.61 -28.35 -8.95
CA PRO A 16 -7.93 -27.10 -9.23
C PRO A 16 -6.70 -27.02 -8.31
N LEU A 17 -5.53 -26.83 -8.93
CA LEU A 17 -4.28 -26.51 -8.25
C LEU A 17 -4.56 -25.38 -7.25
N SER A 18 -4.29 -25.67 -5.98
CA SER A 18 -4.24 -24.71 -4.88
C SER A 18 -3.47 -23.47 -5.31
N GLY A 19 -4.12 -22.31 -5.22
CA GLY A 19 -3.44 -21.03 -5.34
C GLY A 19 -2.27 -20.99 -4.35
N CYS A 20 -1.12 -20.54 -4.82
CA CYS A 20 -0.09 -20.01 -3.92
C CYS A 20 -0.76 -18.86 -3.16
N ASP A 21 -1.09 -19.07 -1.89
CA ASP A 21 -1.36 -17.96 -0.98
C ASP A 21 -0.04 -17.22 -0.82
N ASP A 22 0.04 -16.08 -1.49
CA ASP A 22 1.07 -15.09 -1.24
C ASP A 22 0.74 -14.51 0.15
N ASP A 23 1.51 -14.92 1.16
CA ASP A 23 1.38 -14.52 2.58
C ASP A 23 1.69 -13.02 2.81
N THR A 24 1.50 -12.20 1.79
CA THR A 24 1.68 -10.76 1.82
C THR A 24 0.53 -10.12 2.59
N THR A 25 0.84 -9.55 3.75
CA THR A 25 -0.14 -8.81 4.56
C THR A 25 0.14 -7.33 4.50
N GLU A 26 -0.88 -6.53 4.18
CA GLU A 26 -0.80 -5.07 4.24
C GLU A 26 -1.59 -4.53 5.43
N THR A 27 -0.95 -3.68 6.22
CA THR A 27 -1.55 -3.09 7.42
C THR A 27 -1.44 -1.58 7.39
N VAL A 28 -2.55 -0.88 7.66
CA VAL A 28 -2.53 0.58 7.83
C VAL A 28 -1.89 0.91 9.18
N GLY A 29 -0.68 1.47 9.15
CA GLY A 29 0.04 1.85 10.36
C GLY A 29 -0.45 3.16 10.96
N LYS A 30 -0.28 4.28 10.23
CA LYS A 30 -0.62 5.63 10.75
C LYS A 30 -1.28 6.50 9.69
N ARG A 31 -2.33 7.22 10.10
CA ARG A 31 -2.98 8.29 9.33
C ARG A 31 -2.73 9.65 10.00
N ILE A 32 -2.42 10.68 9.22
CA ILE A 32 -2.22 12.04 9.71
C ILE A 32 -2.90 13.02 8.75
N ALA A 33 -3.96 13.68 9.22
CA ALA A 33 -4.64 14.72 8.45
C ALA A 33 -3.73 15.92 8.20
N SER A 34 -3.88 16.54 7.02
CA SER A 34 -3.33 17.87 6.75
C SER A 34 -3.94 18.89 7.72
N PRO A 35 -3.26 20.03 7.99
CA PRO A 35 -3.78 21.04 8.92
C PRO A 35 -5.16 21.60 8.56
N ASP A 36 -5.57 21.57 7.28
CA ASP A 36 -6.91 21.96 6.83
C ASP A 36 -7.91 20.79 6.74
N GLY A 37 -7.49 19.57 7.09
CA GLY A 37 -8.33 18.38 7.12
C GLY A 37 -8.81 17.88 5.77
N ARG A 38 -8.26 18.39 4.64
CA ARG A 38 -8.70 18.01 3.28
C ARG A 38 -8.11 16.70 2.80
N VAL A 39 -6.89 16.40 3.23
CA VAL A 39 -6.17 15.19 2.84
C VAL A 39 -5.53 14.54 4.07
N GLU A 40 -5.19 13.26 3.94
CA GLU A 40 -4.42 12.51 4.93
C GLU A 40 -3.16 11.98 4.27
N VAL A 41 -2.07 11.95 5.03
CA VAL A 41 -0.95 11.06 4.72
C VAL A 41 -1.15 9.75 5.47
N VAL A 42 -1.01 8.63 4.76
CA VAL A 42 -1.22 7.28 5.29
C VAL A 42 0.02 6.44 5.04
N ARG A 43 0.55 5.84 6.11
CA ARG A 43 1.58 4.79 6.03
C ARG A 43 0.88 3.43 6.00
N VAL A 44 1.26 2.61 5.03
CA VAL A 44 0.89 1.20 4.92
C VAL A 44 2.18 0.39 4.98
N ASP A 45 2.21 -0.56 5.91
CA ASP A 45 3.28 -1.53 6.08
C ASP A 45 2.88 -2.81 5.35
N ARG A 46 3.75 -3.31 4.48
CA ARG A 46 3.57 -4.59 3.78
C ARG A 46 4.63 -5.55 4.26
N GLU A 47 4.17 -6.59 4.94
CA GLU A 47 5.00 -7.70 5.39
C GLU A 47 5.01 -8.77 4.31
N SER A 48 6.20 -9.16 3.86
CA SER A 48 6.37 -10.05 2.70
C SER A 48 7.08 -11.34 3.09
N GLY A 49 6.50 -12.11 4.02
CA GLY A 49 7.01 -13.43 4.42
C GLY A 49 8.49 -13.48 4.85
N ALA A 50 9.04 -14.70 4.99
CA ALA A 50 10.40 -14.88 5.54
C ALA A 50 11.54 -14.58 4.56
N THR A 51 11.26 -14.50 3.25
CA THR A 51 12.27 -14.44 2.19
C THR A 51 12.28 -13.13 1.40
N VAL A 52 11.31 -12.23 1.62
CA VAL A 52 11.20 -10.94 0.92
C VAL A 52 11.26 -9.80 1.93
N SER A 53 11.98 -8.73 1.60
CA SER A 53 12.07 -7.55 2.45
C SER A 53 10.72 -6.87 2.62
N ASP A 54 10.41 -6.46 3.85
CA ASP A 54 9.24 -5.64 4.14
C ASP A 54 9.31 -4.29 3.43
N SER A 55 8.15 -3.82 3.00
CA SER A 55 8.00 -2.54 2.30
C SER A 55 7.15 -1.58 3.12
N VAL A 56 7.45 -0.29 3.00
CA VAL A 56 6.54 0.79 3.40
C VAL A 56 6.07 1.55 2.19
N PHE A 57 4.77 1.78 2.18
CA PHE A 57 4.08 2.62 1.22
C PHE A 57 3.54 3.86 1.94
N VAL A 58 3.82 5.04 1.39
CA VAL A 58 3.25 6.30 1.87
C VAL A 58 2.30 6.82 0.82
N TYR A 59 1.05 7.00 1.19
CA TYR A 59 0.00 7.55 0.36
C TYR A 59 -0.38 8.94 0.85
N VAL A 60 -0.67 9.85 -0.08
CA VAL A 60 -1.49 11.03 0.20
C VAL A 60 -2.87 10.75 -0.41
N VAL A 61 -3.94 10.93 0.36
CA VAL A 61 -5.31 10.59 -0.04
C VAL A 61 -6.28 11.66 0.45
N PRO A 62 -7.47 11.81 -0.17
CA PRO A 62 -8.55 12.57 0.45
C PRO A 62 -8.86 12.04 1.86
N THR A 63 -9.27 12.92 2.77
CA THR A 63 -9.59 12.52 4.14
C THR A 63 -10.69 11.46 4.18
N GLY A 64 -10.48 10.40 4.94
CA GLY A 64 -11.47 9.32 5.10
C GLY A 64 -11.49 8.29 3.96
N THR A 65 -10.59 8.38 2.99
CA THR A 65 -10.46 7.36 1.93
C THR A 65 -10.17 5.98 2.54
N LYS A 66 -10.89 4.96 2.07
CA LYS A 66 -10.68 3.57 2.48
C LYS A 66 -9.46 2.98 1.78
N MET A 67 -8.82 2.01 2.41
CA MET A 67 -7.61 1.38 1.87
C MET A 67 -7.83 0.74 0.49
N SER A 68 -9.01 0.17 0.25
CA SER A 68 -9.41 -0.37 -1.06
C SER A 68 -9.40 0.65 -2.20
N ASP A 69 -9.46 1.94 -1.87
CA ASP A 69 -9.59 3.05 -2.81
C ASP A 69 -8.29 3.88 -2.89
N PHE A 70 -7.22 3.40 -2.27
CA PHE A 70 -5.91 4.02 -2.41
C PHE A 70 -5.43 3.87 -3.86
N GLY A 71 -4.90 4.96 -4.41
CA GLY A 71 -4.29 4.97 -5.74
C GLY A 71 -2.83 4.53 -5.71
N THR A 72 -2.00 5.16 -6.53
CA THR A 72 -0.54 4.94 -6.52
C THR A 72 0.09 5.54 -5.25
N PRO A 73 1.02 4.84 -4.58
CA PRO A 73 1.76 5.42 -3.46
C PRO A 73 2.58 6.63 -3.91
N SER A 74 2.68 7.63 -3.04
CA SER A 74 3.60 8.74 -3.25
C SER A 74 5.05 8.33 -3.00
N ILE A 75 5.28 7.38 -2.09
CA ILE A 75 6.60 6.82 -1.81
C ILE A 75 6.48 5.32 -1.61
N ARG A 76 7.42 4.56 -2.17
CA ARG A 76 7.66 3.15 -1.86
C ARG A 76 9.11 2.96 -1.40
N VAL A 77 9.30 2.35 -0.24
CA VAL A 77 10.63 2.06 0.30
C VAL A 77 10.75 0.67 0.89
N HIS A 78 11.95 0.10 0.84
CA HIS A 78 12.35 -1.16 1.50
C HIS A 78 13.44 -0.89 2.53
N ASN A 79 13.77 -1.91 3.35
CA ASN A 79 14.94 -1.90 4.26
C ASN A 79 15.02 -0.61 5.09
N TYR A 80 13.90 -0.22 5.69
CA TYR A 80 13.73 1.12 6.25
C TYR A 80 13.89 1.16 7.77
N ARG A 81 14.26 2.34 8.29
CA ARG A 81 14.31 2.67 9.71
C ARG A 81 13.77 4.07 9.97
N ASP A 82 12.90 4.19 10.97
CA ASP A 82 12.35 5.44 11.48
C ASP A 82 11.70 6.37 10.43
N ILE A 83 10.77 5.86 9.63
CA ILE A 83 9.98 6.72 8.76
C ILE A 83 8.98 7.54 9.58
N GLN A 84 9.08 8.85 9.46
CA GLN A 84 8.21 9.84 10.08
C GLN A 84 7.58 10.71 9.00
N MET A 85 6.31 11.06 9.19
CA MET A 85 5.54 11.90 8.27
C MET A 85 5.05 13.12 9.04
N LYS A 86 5.28 14.31 8.50
CA LYS A 86 4.92 15.57 9.17
C LYS A 86 4.46 16.62 8.17
N TRP A 87 3.26 17.15 8.39
CA TRP A 87 2.79 18.32 7.64
C TRP A 87 3.52 19.58 8.12
N LYS A 88 4.07 20.34 7.16
CA LYS A 88 4.68 21.67 7.38
C LYS A 88 3.69 22.79 7.11
N SER A 89 2.76 22.56 6.20
CA SER A 89 1.60 23.39 5.91
C SER A 89 0.49 22.49 5.34
N ASN A 90 -0.66 23.07 4.99
CA ASN A 90 -1.78 22.37 4.34
C ASN A 90 -1.33 21.52 3.15
N ARG A 91 -0.34 21.99 2.39
CA ARG A 91 0.07 21.41 1.10
C ARG A 91 1.54 20.99 1.05
N ASN A 92 2.25 21.00 2.17
CA ASN A 92 3.65 20.61 2.23
C ASN A 92 3.83 19.49 3.26
N LEU A 93 4.20 18.31 2.79
CA LEU A 93 4.46 17.12 3.58
C LEU A 93 5.96 16.81 3.59
N ASP A 94 6.54 16.71 4.79
CA ASP A 94 7.88 16.16 4.98
C ASP A 94 7.77 14.68 5.34
N VAL A 95 8.51 13.84 4.62
CA VAL A 95 8.75 12.43 4.96
C VAL A 95 10.22 12.28 5.30
N ILE A 96 10.49 11.95 6.56
CA ILE A 96 11.81 11.94 7.17
C ILE A 96 12.14 10.49 7.54
N TYR A 97 13.32 9.99 7.17
CA TYR A 97 13.72 8.61 7.45
C TYR A 97 15.17 8.54 7.93
N ALA A 98 15.52 7.56 8.77
CA ALA A 98 16.92 7.36 9.15
C ALA A 98 17.67 6.59 8.05
N GLU A 99 17.10 5.46 7.63
CA GLU A 99 17.61 4.59 6.57
C GLU A 99 16.42 4.10 5.75
N ALA A 100 16.58 3.99 4.44
CA ALA A 100 15.58 3.44 3.53
C ALA A 100 16.21 3.25 2.15
N GLU A 101 15.81 2.17 1.47
CA GLU A 101 16.01 2.01 0.04
C GLU A 101 14.76 2.54 -0.67
N VAL A 102 14.89 3.68 -1.37
CA VAL A 102 13.76 4.33 -2.04
C VAL A 102 13.58 3.72 -3.42
N LEU A 103 12.46 3.03 -3.63
CA LEU A 103 12.13 2.38 -4.88
C LEU A 103 11.31 3.29 -5.80
N GLU A 104 10.36 4.03 -5.22
CA GLU A 104 9.50 4.97 -5.95
C GLU A 104 9.33 6.25 -5.12
N PHE A 105 9.35 7.40 -5.79
CA PHE A 105 9.09 8.70 -5.16
C PHE A 105 8.42 9.66 -6.15
N ASN A 106 7.20 10.07 -5.81
CA ASN A 106 6.46 11.12 -6.47
C ASN A 106 6.50 12.38 -5.60
N LYS A 107 7.14 13.44 -6.12
CA LYS A 107 7.32 14.71 -5.39
C LYS A 107 6.01 15.48 -5.21
N THR A 108 5.01 15.23 -6.04
CA THR A 108 3.73 15.92 -5.98
C THR A 108 2.58 14.93 -6.00
N TRP A 109 1.47 15.33 -5.38
CA TRP A 109 0.22 14.60 -5.42
C TRP A 109 -0.95 15.56 -5.62
N SER A 110 -1.94 15.16 -6.41
CA SER A 110 -3.20 15.86 -6.56
C SER A 110 -4.32 14.86 -6.83
N SER A 111 -5.57 15.28 -6.66
CA SER A 111 -6.74 14.43 -6.89
C SER A 111 -7.91 15.22 -7.46
N PRO A 112 -8.67 14.66 -8.41
CA PRO A 112 -9.88 15.31 -8.92
C PRO A 112 -10.95 15.44 -7.84
N PHE A 113 -10.88 14.62 -6.80
CA PHE A 113 -11.81 14.63 -5.66
C PHE A 113 -11.46 15.70 -4.61
N VAL A 114 -10.32 16.38 -4.74
CA VAL A 114 -9.91 17.48 -3.86
C VAL A 114 -9.68 18.73 -4.69
N ASP A 115 -10.63 19.67 -4.63
CA ASP A 115 -10.56 20.96 -5.33
C ASP A 115 -10.33 20.82 -6.86
N SER A 116 -10.86 19.77 -7.47
CA SER A 116 -10.76 19.52 -8.92
C SER A 116 -9.31 19.60 -9.45
N ASN A 117 -8.37 18.92 -8.79
CA ASN A 117 -6.91 18.95 -9.07
C ASN A 117 -6.18 20.27 -8.77
N ARG A 118 -6.84 21.31 -8.27
CA ARG A 118 -6.15 22.56 -7.85
C ARG A 118 -5.47 22.45 -6.48
N TYR A 119 -5.77 21.38 -5.74
CA TYR A 119 -5.11 21.05 -4.49
C TYR A 119 -3.93 20.13 -4.76
N GLU A 120 -2.76 20.73 -4.95
CA GLU A 120 -1.50 20.01 -5.09
C GLU A 120 -0.75 19.98 -3.75
N VAL A 121 -0.31 18.79 -3.34
CA VAL A 121 0.57 18.57 -2.20
C VAL A 121 1.99 18.38 -2.71
N THR A 122 2.93 19.16 -2.21
CA THR A 122 4.37 18.92 -2.37
C THR A 122 4.88 18.02 -1.27
N ILE A 123 5.64 17.00 -1.65
CA ILE A 123 6.19 15.98 -0.77
C ILE A 123 7.71 16.11 -0.82
N THR A 124 8.32 16.29 0.34
CA THR A 124 9.78 16.34 0.49
C THR A 124 10.25 15.08 1.20
N LEU A 125 11.20 14.38 0.59
CA LEU A 125 11.81 13.19 1.15
C LEU A 125 13.21 13.56 1.70
N GLN A 126 13.45 13.34 3.00
CA GLN A 126 14.68 13.76 3.67
C GLN A 126 15.25 12.64 4.55
N LYS A 127 16.54 12.38 4.43
CA LYS A 127 17.26 11.54 5.38
C LYS A 127 17.52 12.35 6.66
N LYS A 128 17.32 11.75 7.83
CA LYS A 128 17.75 12.33 9.11
C LYS A 128 19.25 12.65 9.04
N PRO A 129 19.68 13.80 9.56
CA PRO A 129 21.10 14.14 9.62
C PRO A 129 21.90 13.14 10.46
#